data_AF-A0A078R8R5-F1
#
_entry.id   AF-A0A078R8R5-F1
#
_cell.length_a   1.000
_cell.length_b   1.000
_cell.length_c   1.000
_cell.angle_alpha   90.00
_cell.angle_beta   90.00
_cell.angle_gamma   90.00
#
_symmetry.space_group_name_H-M   'P 1'
#
loop_
_entity.id
_entity.type
_entity.pdbx_description
1 polymer ?
#
loop_
_entity_poly.entity_id
_entity_poly.type
_entity_poly.pdbx_seq_one_letter_code
_entity_poly.pdbx_strand_id
1 'polypeptide(L)'
;MKKIILEVYAFIASISALFVYIYRFSLRGTLNPMIKDEKIGQNIVLLGNGPSVNDAIIDLLTTNSVYAVVNFFALSKYYQRLKPRYYILSDGAFCCELSFNTMIADLIEHINETTKWKMSLYIPYRSIKGSNIAKMFTNPLIEVHFYNDIPYEGKYVIPALRDYLYRKGLANIDIWNVIQAGIMLLILLGYKTIHLYGVENSEPNSLKVNEKNQAGYIHELFYDKSQSNMELILNEDGSPMKVCQILFRYYKTFQGFMDVNHFAKKQNCRVINHTTASLIDAFERV
;
A
#
# COMPACT_ATOMS: atom_id res chain seq x y z
N MET A 1 20.01 -23.42 31.38
CA MET A 1 20.74 -23.61 30.10
C MET A 1 19.87 -23.28 28.88
N LYS A 2 18.75 -23.97 28.63
CA LYS A 2 17.86 -23.70 27.47
C LYS A 2 17.36 -22.24 27.37
N LYS A 3 16.96 -21.63 28.49
CA LYS A 3 16.50 -20.22 28.54
C LYS A 3 17.58 -19.22 28.11
N ILE A 4 18.79 -19.38 28.65
CA ILE A 4 19.94 -18.53 28.31
C ILE A 4 20.26 -18.66 26.81
N ILE A 5 20.25 -19.87 26.26
CA ILE A 5 20.47 -20.08 24.82
C ILE A 5 19.42 -19.37 23.97
N LEU A 6 18.14 -19.42 24.37
CA LEU A 6 17.06 -18.72 23.67
C LEU A 6 17.19 -17.19 23.77
N GLU A 7 17.61 -16.67 24.91
CA GLU A 7 17.85 -15.23 25.11
C GLU A 7 19.04 -14.75 24.28
N VAL A 8 20.15 -15.50 24.25
CA VAL A 8 21.30 -15.22 23.39
C VAL A 8 20.89 -15.26 21.91
N TYR A 9 20.12 -16.27 21.51
CA TYR A 9 19.61 -16.37 20.15
C TYR A 9 18.71 -15.18 19.78
N ALA A 10 17.78 -14.81 20.66
CA ALA A 10 16.91 -13.65 20.45
C ALA A 10 17.71 -12.36 20.32
N PHE A 11 18.73 -12.16 21.18
CA PHE A 11 19.62 -11.02 21.11
C PHE A 11 20.39 -10.94 19.77
N ILE A 12 21.00 -12.05 19.35
CA ILE A 12 21.70 -12.13 18.06
C ILE A 12 20.73 -11.81 16.92
N ALA A 13 19.53 -12.41 16.93
CA ALA A 13 18.51 -12.16 15.91
C ALA A 13 18.05 -10.70 15.88
N SER A 14 17.88 -10.04 17.04
CA SER A 14 17.56 -8.61 17.14
C SER A 14 18.62 -7.72 16.52
N ILE A 15 19.90 -8.00 16.81
CA ILE A 15 21.04 -7.27 16.28
C ILE A 15 21.17 -7.49 14.77
N SER A 16 21.02 -8.72 14.29
CA SER A 16 21.02 -9.02 12.86
C SER A 16 19.89 -8.29 12.12
N ALA A 17 18.68 -8.25 12.68
CA ALA A 17 17.57 -7.50 12.10
C ALA A 17 17.86 -5.99 12.01
N LEU A 18 18.52 -5.42 13.03
CA LEU A 18 18.96 -4.02 13.01
C LEU A 18 20.02 -3.77 11.92
N PHE A 19 21.01 -4.65 11.78
CA PHE A 19 22.02 -4.53 10.72
C PHE A 19 21.40 -4.63 9.32
N VAL A 20 20.49 -5.57 9.10
CA VAL A 20 19.75 -5.69 7.83
C VAL A 20 18.96 -4.42 7.53
N TYR A 21 18.29 -3.85 8.53
CA TYR A 21 17.59 -2.58 8.41
C TYR A 21 18.54 -1.44 8.04
N ILE A 22 19.65 -1.26 8.77
CA ILE A 22 20.63 -0.21 8.52
C ILE A 22 21.21 -0.33 7.10
N TYR A 23 21.52 -1.55 6.67
CA TYR A 23 22.00 -1.82 5.32
C TYR A 23 20.96 -1.45 4.26
N ARG A 24 19.69 -1.85 4.43
CA ARG A 24 18.62 -1.43 3.51
C ARG A 24 18.44 0.08 3.53
N PHE A 25 18.50 0.71 4.70
CA PHE A 25 18.36 2.14 4.85
C PHE A 25 19.48 2.93 4.16
N SER A 26 20.73 2.49 4.26
CA SER A 26 21.84 3.15 3.56
C SER A 26 21.73 3.05 2.04
N LEU A 27 21.16 1.95 1.53
CA LEU A 27 20.96 1.76 0.10
C LEU A 27 19.82 2.61 -0.46
N ARG A 28 18.69 2.71 0.23
CA ARG A 28 17.44 3.23 -0.36
C ARG A 28 16.59 4.10 0.58
N GLY A 29 17.13 4.56 1.70
CA GLY A 29 16.42 5.38 2.68
C GLY A 29 16.81 6.85 2.66
N THR A 30 15.96 7.67 3.27
CA THR A 30 16.21 9.09 3.54
C THR A 30 15.96 9.42 5.00
N LEU A 31 16.80 10.26 5.60
CA LEU A 31 16.60 10.79 6.96
C LEU A 31 15.54 11.90 7.00
N ASN A 32 15.19 12.46 5.85
CA ASN A 32 14.18 13.50 5.71
C ASN A 32 13.00 12.95 4.88
N PRO A 33 12.23 11.97 5.40
CA PRO A 33 10.98 11.61 4.77
C PRO A 33 10.12 12.88 4.76
N MET A 34 9.68 13.34 3.59
CA MET A 34 8.98 14.61 3.41
C MET A 34 7.51 14.49 3.83
N ILE A 35 7.28 13.94 5.02
CA ILE A 35 5.98 13.77 5.64
C ILE A 35 5.87 14.87 6.69
N LYS A 36 5.28 15.99 6.31
CA LYS A 36 5.01 17.08 7.24
C LYS A 36 3.62 16.86 7.82
N ASP A 37 3.53 16.88 9.15
CA ASP A 37 2.26 16.91 9.88
C ASP A 37 1.47 18.13 9.39
N GLU A 38 0.49 17.85 8.54
CA GLU A 38 -0.48 18.83 8.13
C GLU A 38 -1.57 18.75 9.19
N LYS A 39 -1.67 19.75 10.08
CA LYS A 39 -2.70 19.86 11.13
C LYS A 39 -4.13 19.97 10.54
N ILE A 40 -4.55 18.99 9.75
CA ILE A 40 -5.71 19.04 8.86
C ILE A 40 -6.67 17.96 9.31
N GLY A 41 -7.77 18.42 9.92
CA GLY A 41 -8.93 17.58 10.23
C GLY A 41 -8.65 16.42 11.19
N GLN A 42 -9.72 15.73 11.56
CA GLN A 42 -9.62 14.46 12.29
C GLN A 42 -9.81 13.26 11.37
N ASN A 43 -10.52 13.41 10.26
CA ASN A 43 -10.98 12.29 9.43
C ASN A 43 -10.51 12.44 7.98
N ILE A 44 -10.19 11.32 7.35
CA ILE A 44 -9.88 11.23 5.92
C ILE A 44 -10.45 9.95 5.32
N VAL A 45 -10.80 10.02 4.04
CA VAL A 45 -11.20 8.87 3.22
C VAL A 45 -10.02 8.42 2.37
N LEU A 46 -9.60 7.15 2.52
CA LEU A 46 -8.60 6.49 1.69
C LEU A 46 -9.30 5.52 0.73
N LEU A 47 -9.19 5.80 -0.56
CA LEU A 47 -9.82 5.04 -1.64
C LEU A 47 -8.80 4.11 -2.30
N GLY A 48 -9.12 2.82 -2.27
CA GLY A 48 -8.45 1.79 -3.07
C GLY A 48 -8.97 1.71 -4.50
N ASN A 49 -8.51 0.71 -5.25
CA ASN A 49 -8.89 0.48 -6.64
C ASN A 49 -9.98 -0.59 -6.81
N GLY A 50 -10.62 -0.97 -5.70
CA GLY A 50 -11.69 -1.94 -5.64
C GLY A 50 -12.93 -1.57 -6.46
N PRO A 51 -13.64 -2.56 -7.05
CA PRO A 51 -14.87 -2.29 -7.79
C PRO A 51 -15.99 -1.68 -6.92
N SER A 52 -16.03 -1.96 -5.61
CA SER A 52 -17.06 -1.45 -4.69
C SER A 52 -16.98 0.06 -4.48
N VAL A 53 -15.89 0.72 -4.92
CA VAL A 53 -15.81 2.18 -4.91
C VAL A 53 -16.95 2.79 -5.70
N ASN A 54 -17.39 2.16 -6.79
CA ASN A 54 -18.44 2.70 -7.66
C ASN A 54 -19.75 2.98 -6.93
N ASP A 55 -20.10 2.13 -5.96
CA ASP A 55 -21.33 2.26 -5.20
C ASP A 55 -21.17 3.31 -4.11
N ALA A 56 -20.05 3.28 -3.38
CA ALA A 56 -19.78 4.20 -2.27
C ALA A 56 -19.52 5.65 -2.71
N ILE A 57 -19.00 5.85 -3.93
CA ILE A 57 -18.55 7.17 -4.38
C ILE A 57 -19.69 8.16 -4.61
N ILE A 58 -20.91 7.66 -4.85
CA ILE A 58 -22.10 8.50 -5.00
C ILE A 58 -22.32 9.30 -3.72
N ASP A 59 -22.30 8.63 -2.57
CA ASP A 59 -22.45 9.26 -1.26
C ASP A 59 -21.24 10.13 -0.93
N LEU A 60 -20.02 9.63 -1.16
CA LEU A 60 -18.80 10.39 -0.89
C LEU A 60 -18.77 11.73 -1.63
N LEU A 61 -19.18 11.77 -2.90
CA LEU A 61 -19.21 13.01 -3.68
C LEU A 61 -20.17 14.08 -3.13
N THR A 62 -21.13 13.70 -2.28
CA THR A 62 -22.01 14.65 -1.58
C THR A 62 -21.41 15.16 -0.27
N THR A 63 -20.36 14.51 0.22
CA THR A 63 -19.64 14.91 1.44
C THR A 63 -18.46 15.83 1.12
N ASN A 64 -18.22 16.82 1.98
CA ASN A 64 -17.03 17.67 1.89
C ASN A 64 -15.82 17.01 2.62
N SER A 65 -15.52 15.76 2.28
CA SER A 65 -14.44 14.99 2.90
C SER A 65 -13.09 15.30 2.28
N VAL A 66 -12.00 15.02 3.02
CA VAL A 66 -10.65 15.00 2.48
C VAL A 66 -10.36 13.60 1.94
N TYR A 67 -9.81 13.51 0.72
CA TYR A 67 -9.56 12.24 0.05
C TYR A 67 -8.07 11.97 -0.15
N ALA A 68 -7.69 10.71 0.07
CA ALA A 68 -6.45 10.11 -0.39
C ALA A 68 -6.78 8.97 -1.36
N VAL A 69 -5.99 8.83 -2.42
CA VAL A 69 -6.17 7.79 -3.45
C VAL A 69 -4.84 7.11 -3.76
N VAL A 70 -4.89 5.92 -4.37
CA VAL A 70 -3.70 5.07 -4.54
C VAL A 70 -3.48 4.55 -5.96
N ASN A 71 -2.21 4.36 -6.34
CA ASN A 71 -1.78 3.70 -7.58
C ASN A 71 -2.54 4.18 -8.84
N PHE A 72 -3.38 3.34 -9.45
CA PHE A 72 -4.04 3.64 -10.74
C PHE A 72 -5.39 4.38 -10.60
N PHE A 73 -5.75 4.84 -9.40
CA PHE A 73 -7.03 5.50 -9.14
C PHE A 73 -7.33 6.68 -10.07
N ALA A 74 -6.30 7.41 -10.51
CA ALA A 74 -6.46 8.55 -11.43
C ALA A 74 -7.15 8.18 -12.74
N LEU A 75 -7.03 6.92 -13.20
CA LEU A 75 -7.69 6.43 -14.40
C LEU A 75 -9.20 6.24 -14.23
N SER A 76 -9.71 6.35 -12.99
CA SER A 76 -11.14 6.32 -12.73
C SER A 76 -11.82 7.62 -13.15
N LYS A 77 -13.07 7.53 -13.62
CA LYS A 77 -13.93 8.69 -13.92
C LYS A 77 -14.22 9.60 -12.72
N TYR A 78 -13.85 9.19 -11.51
CA TYR A 78 -14.13 9.94 -10.28
C TYR A 78 -12.96 10.81 -9.82
N TYR A 79 -11.74 10.59 -10.36
CA TYR A 79 -10.54 11.28 -9.93
C TYR A 79 -10.68 12.81 -9.89
N GLN A 80 -11.06 13.40 -11.03
CA GLN A 80 -11.24 14.85 -11.17
C GLN A 80 -12.44 15.40 -10.37
N ARG A 81 -13.42 14.55 -10.04
CA ARG A 81 -14.59 14.94 -9.23
C ARG A 81 -14.25 15.00 -7.75
N LEU A 82 -13.50 14.01 -7.26
CA LEU A 82 -13.07 13.92 -5.86
C LEU A 82 -11.97 14.92 -5.51
N LYS A 83 -11.10 15.26 -6.47
CA LYS A 83 -9.97 16.19 -6.28
C LYS A 83 -9.13 15.81 -5.05
N PRO A 84 -8.55 14.59 -5.01
CA PRO A 84 -7.87 14.10 -3.83
C PRO A 84 -6.73 15.00 -3.38
N ARG A 85 -6.64 15.22 -2.06
CA ARG A 85 -5.56 15.98 -1.44
C ARG A 85 -4.25 15.20 -1.51
N TYR A 86 -4.32 13.88 -1.31
CA TYR A 86 -3.15 13.02 -1.33
C TYR A 86 -3.26 11.93 -2.40
N TYR A 87 -2.16 11.71 -3.09
CA TYR A 87 -2.01 10.62 -4.04
C TYR A 87 -0.83 9.75 -3.60
N ILE A 88 -1.01 8.45 -3.50
CA ILE A 88 -0.01 7.56 -2.91
C ILE A 88 0.34 6.44 -3.90
N LEU A 89 1.59 6.41 -4.32
CA LEU A 89 2.15 5.32 -5.11
C LEU A 89 2.93 4.39 -4.18
N SER A 90 2.75 3.08 -4.34
CA SER A 90 3.53 2.08 -3.58
C SER A 90 3.89 0.82 -4.38
N ASP A 91 3.31 0.65 -5.57
CA ASP A 91 3.59 -0.54 -6.39
C ASP A 91 5.09 -0.66 -6.74
N GLY A 92 5.59 -1.90 -6.79
CA GLY A 92 6.96 -2.18 -7.20
C GLY A 92 7.27 -1.67 -8.61
N ALA A 93 6.27 -1.66 -9.49
CA ALA A 93 6.40 -1.18 -10.86
C ALA A 93 6.81 0.30 -10.94
N PHE A 94 6.39 1.12 -9.97
CA PHE A 94 6.78 2.53 -9.87
C PHE A 94 8.23 2.74 -9.43
N CYS A 95 8.91 1.70 -8.93
CA CYS A 95 10.25 1.80 -8.37
C CYS A 95 11.34 1.12 -9.21
N CYS A 96 10.97 0.45 -10.30
CA CYS A 96 11.88 -0.33 -11.15
C CYS A 96 11.82 0.16 -12.59
N GLU A 97 12.97 0.53 -13.18
CA GLU A 97 13.03 0.95 -14.60
C GLU A 97 12.55 -0.15 -15.54
N LEU A 98 12.93 -1.41 -15.27
CA LEU A 98 12.56 -2.57 -16.09
C LEU A 98 11.05 -2.86 -16.10
N SER A 99 10.34 -2.35 -15.10
CA SER A 99 8.88 -2.49 -14.97
C SER A 99 8.12 -1.30 -15.56
N PHE A 100 8.83 -0.26 -16.02
CA PHE A 100 8.21 0.90 -16.63
C PHE A 100 7.58 0.52 -17.98
N ASN A 101 6.29 0.78 -18.13
CA ASN A 101 5.52 0.44 -19.32
C ASN A 101 4.55 1.58 -19.69
N THR A 102 3.84 1.41 -20.80
CA THR A 102 2.88 2.40 -21.31
C THR A 102 1.81 2.75 -20.28
N MET A 103 1.29 1.77 -19.53
CA MET A 103 0.25 2.02 -18.52
C MET A 103 0.73 2.96 -17.40
N ILE A 104 2.00 2.88 -16.99
CA ILE A 104 2.59 3.82 -16.01
C ILE A 104 2.79 5.19 -16.64
N ALA A 105 3.27 5.24 -17.88
CA ALA A 105 3.43 6.51 -18.62
C ALA A 105 2.08 7.23 -18.76
N ASP A 106 1.05 6.52 -19.21
CA ASP A 106 -0.32 7.02 -19.40
C ASP A 106 -0.91 7.52 -18.07
N LEU A 107 -0.67 6.80 -16.96
CA LEU A 107 -1.09 7.24 -15.64
C LEU A 107 -0.45 8.59 -15.25
N ILE A 108 0.86 8.71 -15.43
CA ILE A 108 1.61 9.92 -15.06
C ILE A 108 1.18 11.10 -15.94
N GLU A 109 1.04 10.89 -17.24
CA GLU A 109 0.54 11.87 -18.19
C GLU A 109 -0.87 12.33 -17.79
N HIS A 110 -1.78 11.39 -17.55
CA HIS A 110 -3.14 11.69 -17.11
C HIS A 110 -3.17 12.53 -15.82
N ILE A 111 -2.35 12.19 -14.82
CA ILE A 111 -2.24 12.95 -13.57
C ILE A 111 -1.73 14.37 -13.85
N ASN A 112 -0.68 14.52 -14.66
CA ASN A 112 -0.13 15.83 -15.01
C ASN A 112 -1.16 16.71 -15.72
N GLU A 113 -1.91 16.15 -16.67
CA GLU A 113 -2.84 16.92 -17.50
C GLU A 113 -4.13 17.29 -16.77
N THR A 114 -4.68 16.37 -15.98
CA THR A 114 -6.03 16.51 -15.43
C THR A 114 -6.07 17.08 -14.01
N THR A 115 -4.96 17.07 -13.28
CA THR A 115 -4.91 17.66 -11.93
C THR A 115 -4.97 19.19 -12.01
N LYS A 116 -6.07 19.77 -11.55
CA LYS A 116 -6.29 21.24 -11.49
C LYS A 116 -6.43 21.79 -10.07
N TRP A 117 -6.00 21.04 -9.07
CA TRP A 117 -6.02 21.40 -7.65
C TRP A 117 -4.67 21.09 -6.99
N LYS A 118 -4.39 21.69 -5.84
CA LYS A 118 -3.18 21.37 -5.07
C LYS A 118 -3.26 19.94 -4.56
N MET A 119 -2.27 19.12 -4.90
CA MET A 119 -2.21 17.71 -4.53
C MET A 119 -0.81 17.33 -4.06
N SER A 120 -0.71 16.64 -2.94
CA SER A 120 0.55 16.06 -2.46
C SER A 120 0.66 14.62 -2.93
N LEU A 121 1.66 14.34 -3.75
CA LEU A 121 1.96 13.02 -4.29
C LEU A 121 3.08 12.36 -3.48
N TYR A 122 2.79 11.22 -2.85
CA TYR A 122 3.76 10.43 -2.10
C TYR A 122 4.28 9.25 -2.92
N ILE A 123 5.60 9.15 -3.03
CA ILE A 123 6.31 8.11 -3.76
C ILE A 123 7.37 7.46 -2.85
N PRO A 124 7.62 6.13 -2.93
CA PRO A 124 8.70 5.53 -2.17
C PRO A 124 10.03 6.17 -2.54
N TYR A 125 10.85 6.52 -1.56
CA TYR A 125 12.16 7.16 -1.80
C TYR A 125 13.09 6.28 -2.66
N ARG A 126 12.95 4.94 -2.54
CA ARG A 126 13.71 4.00 -3.38
C ARG A 126 13.51 4.19 -4.89
N SER A 127 12.39 4.78 -5.31
CA SER A 127 12.12 5.06 -6.72
C SER A 127 13.16 6.00 -7.34
N ILE A 128 13.78 6.90 -6.57
CA ILE A 128 14.77 7.87 -7.08
C ILE A 128 15.98 7.19 -7.72
N LYS A 129 16.41 6.05 -7.15
CA LYS A 129 17.55 5.27 -7.66
C LYS A 129 17.14 4.22 -8.71
N GLY A 130 15.84 3.97 -8.87
CA GLY A 130 15.29 3.11 -9.91
C GLY A 130 14.72 3.98 -11.02
N SER A 131 13.42 3.87 -11.25
CA SER A 131 12.65 4.57 -12.29
C SER A 131 12.73 6.10 -12.29
N ASN A 132 13.00 6.71 -11.14
CA ASN A 132 12.99 8.15 -10.90
C ASN A 132 11.73 8.87 -11.40
N ILE A 133 10.57 8.20 -11.31
CA ILE A 133 9.28 8.71 -11.80
C ILE A 133 8.89 10.07 -11.22
N ALA A 134 9.46 10.46 -10.08
CA ALA A 134 9.25 11.77 -9.47
C ALA A 134 9.51 12.93 -10.45
N LYS A 135 10.51 12.79 -11.34
CA LYS A 135 10.85 13.81 -12.35
C LYS A 135 9.82 13.92 -13.48
N MET A 136 8.97 12.91 -13.63
CA MET A 136 7.97 12.86 -14.69
C MET A 136 6.69 13.61 -14.30
N PHE A 137 6.50 13.94 -13.02
CA PHE A 137 5.44 14.81 -12.56
C PHE A 137 5.87 16.27 -12.73
N THR A 138 5.36 16.93 -13.76
CA THR A 138 5.76 18.29 -14.17
C THR A 138 4.69 19.34 -13.84
N ASN A 139 3.49 18.92 -13.44
CA ASN A 139 2.40 19.83 -13.10
C ASN A 139 2.73 20.63 -11.81
N PRO A 140 2.72 21.98 -11.86
CA PRO A 140 3.11 22.84 -10.72
C PRO A 140 2.13 22.82 -9.54
N LEU A 141 0.94 22.24 -9.71
CA LEU A 141 -0.03 22.04 -8.63
C LEU A 141 0.22 20.74 -7.83
N ILE A 142 1.14 19.91 -8.30
CA ILE A 142 1.51 18.64 -7.65
C ILE A 142 2.80 18.84 -6.89
N GLU A 143 2.74 18.68 -5.56
CA GLU A 143 3.94 18.64 -4.72
C GLU A 143 4.36 17.19 -4.54
N VAL A 144 5.56 16.84 -5.01
CA VAL A 144 6.09 15.47 -4.90
C VAL A 144 6.85 15.32 -3.57
N HIS A 145 6.42 14.34 -2.78
CA HIS A 145 6.98 13.98 -1.49
C HIS A 145 7.46 12.53 -1.50
N PHE A 146 8.43 12.24 -0.64
CA PHE A 146 8.99 10.90 -0.48
C PHE A 146 8.74 10.33 0.90
N TYR A 147 8.61 9.00 0.94
CA TYR A 147 8.55 8.22 2.18
C TYR A 147 9.46 6.99 2.14
N ASN A 148 9.84 6.49 3.31
CA ASN A 148 10.60 5.25 3.41
C ASN A 148 9.65 4.04 3.47
N ASP A 149 9.88 3.06 2.61
CA ASP A 149 9.21 1.75 2.61
C ASP A 149 10.15 0.63 3.10
N ILE A 150 11.05 0.98 4.03
CA ILE A 150 12.06 0.07 4.53
C ILE A 150 11.51 -0.67 5.74
N PRO A 151 11.30 -1.99 5.65
CA PRO A 151 10.73 -2.74 6.77
C PRO A 151 11.72 -2.84 7.93
N TYR A 152 11.21 -2.61 9.13
CA TYR A 152 11.86 -3.02 10.38
C TYR A 152 10.85 -3.78 11.24
N GLU A 153 10.61 -5.03 10.87
CA GLU A 153 9.60 -5.89 11.48
C GLU A 153 10.14 -7.30 11.76
N GLY A 154 9.35 -8.10 12.47
CA GLY A 154 9.64 -9.50 12.76
C GLY A 154 9.69 -9.80 14.26
N LYS A 155 9.70 -11.09 14.59
CA LYS A 155 9.61 -11.59 15.98
C LYS A 155 10.70 -11.04 16.91
N TYR A 156 11.87 -10.74 16.36
CA TYR A 156 13.05 -10.37 17.15
C TYR A 156 13.43 -8.89 17.02
N VAL A 157 12.64 -8.02 16.36
CA VAL A 157 12.99 -6.58 16.36
C VAL A 157 12.76 -5.95 17.73
N ILE A 158 13.50 -4.87 18.03
CA ILE A 158 13.36 -4.12 19.27
C ILE A 158 12.10 -3.25 19.17
N PRO A 159 11.00 -3.53 19.91
CA PRO A 159 9.71 -2.88 19.66
C PRO A 159 9.73 -1.37 19.88
N ALA A 160 10.44 -0.89 20.91
CA ALA A 160 10.56 0.53 21.20
C ALA A 160 11.29 1.29 20.08
N LEU A 161 12.38 0.70 19.55
CA LEU A 161 13.11 1.25 18.41
C LEU A 161 12.24 1.25 17.15
N ARG A 162 11.56 0.14 16.87
CA ARG A 162 10.63 0.05 15.73
C ARG A 162 9.58 1.14 15.78
N ASP A 163 8.87 1.25 16.90
CA ASP A 163 7.80 2.24 17.03
C ASP A 163 8.34 3.67 16.90
N TYR A 164 9.57 3.94 17.39
CA TYR A 164 10.25 5.21 17.17
C TYR A 164 10.55 5.47 15.70
N LEU A 165 11.15 4.49 14.99
CA LEU A 165 11.48 4.62 13.57
C LEU A 165 10.22 4.81 12.72
N TYR A 166 9.13 4.11 13.04
CA TYR A 166 7.83 4.27 12.37
C TYR A 166 7.28 5.68 12.58
N ARG A 167 7.23 6.18 13.83
CA ARG A 167 6.77 7.55 14.12
C ARG A 167 7.60 8.63 13.44
N LYS A 168 8.86 8.35 13.14
CA LYS A 168 9.75 9.27 12.40
C LYS A 168 9.70 9.08 10.89
N GLY A 169 8.92 8.14 10.37
CA GLY A 169 8.89 7.79 8.95
C GLY A 169 10.22 7.25 8.42
N LEU A 170 11.09 6.75 9.30
CA LEU A 170 12.42 6.21 8.95
C LEU A 170 12.37 4.73 8.59
N ALA A 171 11.42 4.01 9.18
CA ALA A 171 11.10 2.63 8.84
C ALA A 171 9.60 2.48 8.63
N ASN A 172 9.20 1.36 8.05
CA ASN A 172 7.82 0.99 7.81
C ASN A 172 7.56 -0.47 8.22
N ILE A 173 6.31 -0.90 8.18
CA ILE A 173 6.00 -2.33 8.15
C ILE A 173 6.48 -2.93 6.81
N ASP A 174 6.49 -4.25 6.70
CA ASP A 174 6.69 -4.89 5.40
C ASP A 174 5.44 -4.71 4.55
N ILE A 175 5.49 -3.75 3.62
CA ILE A 175 4.36 -3.37 2.78
C ILE A 175 4.19 -4.38 1.65
N TRP A 176 3.05 -5.05 1.63
CA TRP A 176 2.62 -5.97 0.56
C TRP A 176 1.40 -5.45 -0.20
N ASN A 177 0.75 -4.40 0.30
CA ASN A 177 -0.41 -3.78 -0.32
C ASN A 177 -0.36 -2.25 -0.16
N VAL A 178 -0.67 -1.51 -1.22
CA VAL A 178 -0.60 -0.03 -1.22
C VAL A 178 -1.47 0.62 -0.14
N ILE A 179 -2.60 0.01 0.25
CA ILE A 179 -3.46 0.52 1.31
C ILE A 179 -2.71 0.56 2.64
N GLN A 180 -1.80 -0.40 2.89
CA GLN A 180 -0.95 -0.38 4.07
C GLN A 180 -0.02 0.84 4.10
N ALA A 181 0.64 1.13 2.97
CA ALA A 181 1.47 2.33 2.82
C ALA A 181 0.63 3.60 3.02
N GLY A 182 -0.57 3.64 2.43
CA GLY A 182 -1.50 4.74 2.57
C GLY A 182 -1.89 5.01 4.02
N ILE A 183 -2.30 3.98 4.76
CA ILE A 183 -2.67 4.13 6.18
C ILE A 183 -1.46 4.59 7.00
N MET A 184 -0.29 3.99 6.81
CA MET A 184 0.94 4.39 7.52
C MET A 184 1.27 5.86 7.29
N LEU A 185 1.19 6.33 6.04
CA LEU A 185 1.41 7.73 5.70
C LEU A 185 0.39 8.66 6.36
N LEU A 186 -0.89 8.33 6.29
CA LEU A 186 -1.97 9.16 6.84
C LEU A 186 -1.90 9.24 8.38
N ILE A 187 -1.43 8.18 9.05
CA ILE A 187 -1.12 8.23 10.49
C ILE A 187 -0.01 9.25 10.77
N LEU A 188 1.06 9.25 9.98
CA LEU A 188 2.19 10.18 10.13
C LEU A 188 1.84 11.62 9.73
N LEU A 189 0.86 11.80 8.86
CA LEU A 189 0.25 13.09 8.54
C LEU A 189 -0.69 13.61 9.63
N GLY A 190 -0.94 12.82 10.68
CA GLY A 190 -1.65 13.26 11.88
C GLY A 190 -3.14 12.92 11.93
N TYR A 191 -3.69 12.26 10.89
CA TYR A 191 -5.11 11.90 10.85
C TYR A 191 -5.50 10.96 11.99
N LYS A 192 -6.69 11.19 12.57
CA LYS A 192 -7.22 10.44 13.73
C LYS A 192 -8.22 9.36 13.36
N THR A 193 -8.85 9.48 12.21
CA THR A 193 -9.72 8.46 11.64
C THR A 193 -9.45 8.34 10.14
N ILE A 194 -9.25 7.11 9.67
CA ILE A 194 -9.05 6.79 8.26
C ILE A 194 -10.19 5.85 7.85
N HIS A 195 -11.00 6.29 6.89
CA HIS A 195 -12.11 5.51 6.33
C HIS A 195 -11.67 4.86 5.03
N LEU A 196 -11.74 3.53 4.95
CA LEU A 196 -11.32 2.76 3.80
C LEU A 196 -12.51 2.38 2.91
N TYR A 197 -12.36 2.57 1.61
CA TYR A 197 -13.32 2.18 0.58
C TYR A 197 -12.59 1.54 -0.60
N GLY A 198 -13.18 0.52 -1.22
CA GLY A 198 -12.56 -0.16 -2.37
C GLY A 198 -11.34 -0.99 -2.00
N VAL A 199 -11.40 -1.66 -0.85
CA VAL A 199 -10.28 -2.43 -0.26
C VAL A 199 -10.66 -3.91 -0.07
N GLU A 200 -11.20 -4.54 -1.11
CA GLU A 200 -11.79 -5.87 -1.05
C GLU A 200 -10.74 -6.93 -0.72
N ASN A 201 -9.61 -6.92 -1.43
CA ASN A 201 -8.61 -8.00 -1.39
C ASN A 201 -9.27 -9.40 -1.53
N SER A 202 -10.31 -9.50 -2.37
CA SER A 202 -11.20 -10.67 -2.48
C SER A 202 -10.79 -11.67 -3.55
N GLU A 203 -9.72 -11.41 -4.30
CA GLU A 203 -9.18 -12.30 -5.34
C GLU A 203 -8.95 -13.74 -4.84
N PRO A 204 -8.53 -14.01 -3.57
CA PRO A 204 -8.43 -15.37 -3.04
C PRO A 204 -9.68 -16.23 -3.22
N ASN A 205 -10.88 -15.63 -3.21
CA ASN A 205 -12.14 -16.35 -3.37
C ASN A 205 -12.27 -17.02 -4.74
N SER A 206 -11.55 -16.50 -5.74
CA SER A 206 -11.57 -16.95 -7.13
C SER A 206 -10.35 -17.77 -7.55
N LEU A 207 -9.44 -18.07 -6.61
CA LEU A 207 -8.20 -18.80 -6.89
C LEU A 207 -8.48 -20.25 -7.30
N LYS A 208 -7.96 -20.65 -8.45
CA LYS A 208 -8.05 -22.02 -8.99
C LYS A 208 -6.71 -22.47 -9.57
N VAL A 209 -6.58 -23.77 -9.79
CA VAL A 209 -5.46 -24.39 -10.51
C VAL A 209 -6.03 -25.11 -11.72
N ASN A 210 -5.47 -24.86 -12.91
CA ASN A 210 -5.91 -25.50 -14.14
C ASN A 210 -5.27 -26.89 -14.35
N GLU A 211 -5.71 -27.60 -15.39
CA GLU A 211 -5.19 -28.91 -15.80
C GLU A 211 -3.67 -28.92 -16.12
N LYS A 212 -3.06 -27.74 -16.36
CA LYS A 212 -1.61 -27.58 -16.57
C LYS A 212 -0.84 -27.30 -15.28
N ASN A 213 -1.47 -27.42 -14.10
CA ASN A 213 -0.91 -27.09 -12.79
C ASN A 213 -0.46 -25.62 -12.67
N GLN A 214 -1.20 -24.70 -13.29
CA GLN A 214 -0.96 -23.26 -13.21
C GLN A 214 -2.08 -22.61 -12.38
N ALA A 215 -1.70 -21.74 -11.45
CA ALA A 215 -2.63 -21.03 -10.59
C ALA A 215 -3.09 -19.71 -11.25
N GLY A 216 -4.32 -19.32 -10.96
CA GLY A 216 -4.95 -18.15 -11.57
C GLY A 216 -6.30 -17.81 -10.95
N TYR A 217 -6.82 -16.64 -11.27
CA TYR A 217 -8.13 -16.18 -10.84
C TYR A 217 -9.16 -16.43 -11.93
N ILE A 218 -10.34 -16.92 -11.54
CA ILE A 218 -11.48 -17.02 -12.43
C ILE A 218 -12.37 -15.80 -12.24
N HIS A 219 -12.51 -15.02 -13.30
CA HIS A 219 -13.51 -13.96 -13.36
C HIS A 219 -14.85 -14.60 -13.73
N GLU A 220 -15.76 -14.75 -12.77
CA GLU A 220 -17.10 -15.27 -13.04
C GLU A 220 -17.88 -14.28 -13.92
N LEU A 221 -17.92 -14.54 -15.24
CA LEU A 221 -18.83 -13.85 -16.14
C LEU A 221 -20.24 -14.41 -15.90
N PHE A 222 -21.10 -13.62 -15.28
CA PHE A 222 -22.49 -13.97 -14.94
C PHE A 222 -23.31 -14.57 -16.11
N TYR A 223 -22.90 -14.32 -17.37
CA TYR A 223 -23.65 -14.74 -18.57
C TYR A 223 -23.00 -15.85 -19.41
N ASP A 224 -21.77 -16.29 -19.12
CA ASP A 224 -21.10 -17.27 -19.99
C ASP A 224 -20.31 -18.33 -19.22
N LYS A 225 -20.97 -19.47 -18.97
CA LYS A 225 -20.36 -20.66 -18.35
C LYS A 225 -19.41 -21.41 -19.29
N SER A 226 -19.32 -21.02 -20.57
CA SER A 226 -18.59 -21.78 -21.59
C SER A 226 -17.12 -21.38 -21.76
N GLN A 227 -16.72 -20.21 -21.25
CA GLN A 227 -15.32 -19.78 -21.22
C GLN A 227 -15.00 -19.06 -19.90
N SER A 228 -14.60 -19.82 -18.89
CA SER A 228 -13.90 -19.23 -17.74
C SER A 228 -12.55 -18.71 -18.21
N ASN A 229 -12.45 -17.42 -18.50
CA ASN A 229 -11.16 -16.77 -18.75
C ASN A 229 -10.39 -16.71 -17.44
N MET A 230 -9.50 -17.70 -17.26
CA MET A 230 -8.61 -17.76 -16.12
C MET A 230 -7.42 -16.84 -16.35
N GLU A 231 -7.27 -15.85 -15.49
CA GLU A 231 -6.09 -14.98 -15.47
C GLU A 231 -4.98 -15.68 -14.70
N LEU A 232 -3.91 -16.07 -15.40
CA LEU A 232 -2.76 -16.74 -14.77
C LEU A 232 -1.99 -15.78 -13.87
N ILE A 233 -1.60 -16.25 -12.69
CA ILE A 233 -0.75 -15.50 -11.78
C ILE A 233 0.70 -15.86 -12.09
N LEU A 234 1.50 -14.86 -12.46
CA LEU A 234 2.87 -15.05 -12.91
C LEU A 234 3.87 -14.43 -11.91
N ASN A 235 5.05 -15.03 -11.83
CA ASN A 235 6.24 -14.41 -11.23
C ASN A 235 6.75 -13.28 -12.14
N GLU A 236 7.70 -12.50 -11.62
CA GLU A 236 8.31 -11.38 -12.37
C GLU A 236 9.02 -11.82 -13.66
N ASP A 237 9.53 -13.06 -13.70
CA ASP A 237 10.15 -13.67 -14.89
C ASP A 237 9.14 -14.25 -15.88
N GLY A 238 7.83 -14.08 -15.62
CA GLY A 238 6.74 -14.61 -16.45
C GLY A 238 6.40 -16.08 -16.19
N SER A 239 7.11 -16.77 -15.27
CA SER A 239 6.81 -18.16 -14.94
C SER A 239 5.52 -18.28 -14.09
N PRO A 240 4.73 -19.37 -14.21
CA PRO A 240 3.54 -19.57 -13.38
C PRO A 240 3.87 -19.63 -11.89
N MET A 241 3.21 -18.78 -11.11
CA MET A 241 3.38 -18.75 -9.66
C MET A 241 2.71 -19.97 -9.01
N LYS A 242 3.36 -20.55 -8.00
CA LYS A 242 2.81 -21.68 -7.24
C LYS A 242 1.82 -21.18 -6.19
N VAL A 243 0.80 -22.01 -5.91
CA VAL A 243 -0.24 -21.72 -4.89
C VAL A 243 0.39 -21.39 -3.54
N CYS A 244 1.43 -22.10 -3.11
CA CYS A 244 2.10 -21.80 -1.84
C CYS A 244 2.70 -20.38 -1.80
N GLN A 245 3.24 -19.88 -2.92
CA GLN A 245 3.77 -18.52 -3.02
C GLN A 245 2.63 -17.50 -2.98
N ILE A 246 1.51 -17.79 -3.68
CA ILE A 246 0.31 -16.95 -3.69
C ILE A 246 -0.27 -16.83 -2.27
N LEU A 247 -0.48 -17.95 -1.59
CA LEU A 247 -0.96 -17.98 -0.21
C LEU A 247 0.00 -17.28 0.75
N PHE A 248 1.32 -17.41 0.55
CA PHE A 248 2.30 -16.68 1.33
C PHE A 248 2.18 -15.16 1.15
N ARG A 249 1.98 -14.68 -0.09
CA ARG A 249 1.74 -13.25 -0.37
C ARG A 249 0.47 -12.76 0.33
N TYR A 250 -0.61 -13.54 0.32
CA TYR A 250 -1.83 -13.19 1.05
C TYR A 250 -1.64 -13.19 2.55
N TYR A 251 -0.96 -14.20 3.10
CA TYR A 251 -0.59 -14.22 4.52
C TYR A 251 0.16 -12.95 4.91
N LYS A 252 1.19 -12.57 4.15
CA LYS A 252 1.96 -11.35 4.39
C LYS A 252 1.12 -10.08 4.26
N THR A 253 0.19 -10.06 3.31
CA THR A 253 -0.75 -8.93 3.13
C THR A 253 -1.69 -8.78 4.33
N PHE A 254 -2.37 -9.83 4.76
CA PHE A 254 -3.30 -9.75 5.89
C PHE A 254 -2.58 -9.52 7.22
N GLN A 255 -1.43 -10.17 7.43
CA GLN A 255 -0.55 -9.90 8.58
C GLN A 255 -0.11 -8.44 8.61
N GLY A 256 0.27 -7.87 7.47
CA GLY A 256 0.64 -6.46 7.38
C GLY A 256 -0.50 -5.52 7.79
N PHE A 257 -1.76 -5.82 7.44
CA PHE A 257 -2.90 -5.01 7.91
C PHE A 257 -3.08 -5.10 9.44
N MET A 258 -2.83 -6.26 10.05
CA MET A 258 -2.82 -6.40 11.51
C MET A 258 -1.73 -5.54 12.16
N ASP A 259 -0.53 -5.54 11.58
CA ASP A 259 0.60 -4.73 12.06
C ASP A 259 0.33 -3.22 11.92
N VAL A 260 -0.29 -2.80 10.81
CA VAL A 260 -0.77 -1.42 10.63
C VAL A 260 -1.79 -1.06 11.71
N ASN A 261 -2.81 -1.90 11.96
CA ASN A 261 -3.81 -1.59 12.98
C ASN A 261 -3.21 -1.47 14.38
N HIS A 262 -2.25 -2.34 14.72
CA HIS A 262 -1.52 -2.26 15.98
C HIS A 262 -0.77 -0.92 16.12
N PHE A 263 -0.11 -0.47 15.04
CA PHE A 263 0.56 0.82 15.03
C PHE A 263 -0.45 1.98 15.10
N ALA A 264 -1.56 1.92 14.35
CA ALA A 264 -2.62 2.92 14.35
C ALA A 264 -3.18 3.16 15.76
N LYS A 265 -3.52 2.07 16.48
CA LYS A 265 -3.98 2.13 17.88
C LYS A 265 -2.95 2.81 18.79
N LYS A 266 -1.66 2.50 18.65
CA LYS A 266 -0.59 3.18 19.40
C LYS A 266 -0.46 4.66 19.09
N GLN A 267 -0.90 5.11 17.91
CA GLN A 267 -0.89 6.52 17.51
C GLN A 267 -2.25 7.22 17.78
N ASN A 268 -3.18 6.55 18.46
CA ASN A 268 -4.55 7.02 18.65
C ASN A 268 -5.24 7.37 17.32
N CYS A 269 -5.03 6.53 16.31
CA CYS A 269 -5.67 6.60 15.00
C CYS A 269 -6.62 5.40 14.84
N ARG A 270 -7.88 5.67 14.49
CA ARG A 270 -8.87 4.66 14.12
C ARG A 270 -8.84 4.42 12.62
N VAL A 271 -8.94 3.16 12.23
CA VAL A 271 -9.10 2.78 10.81
C VAL A 271 -10.40 1.99 10.70
N ILE A 272 -11.27 2.42 9.79
CA ILE A 272 -12.62 1.90 9.62
C ILE A 272 -12.78 1.44 8.17
N ASN A 273 -13.14 0.18 7.97
CA ASN A 273 -13.36 -0.43 6.67
C ASN A 273 -14.85 -0.41 6.32
N HIS A 274 -15.22 0.34 5.29
CA HIS A 274 -16.60 0.41 4.77
C HIS A 274 -16.84 -0.56 3.59
N THR A 275 -15.82 -1.36 3.22
CA THR A 275 -15.92 -2.30 2.11
C THR A 275 -16.51 -3.62 2.61
N THR A 276 -17.83 -3.79 2.43
CA THR A 276 -18.59 -4.92 2.98
C THR A 276 -18.04 -6.29 2.55
N ALA A 277 -17.62 -6.44 1.30
CA ALA A 277 -17.08 -7.70 0.75
C ALA A 277 -15.59 -7.93 1.05
N SER A 278 -14.95 -7.05 1.83
CA SER A 278 -13.51 -7.11 2.06
C SER A 278 -13.08 -8.33 2.88
N LEU A 279 -12.00 -8.99 2.47
CA LEU A 279 -11.30 -10.00 3.26
C LEU A 279 -10.37 -9.39 4.32
N ILE A 280 -10.20 -8.06 4.36
CA ILE A 280 -9.41 -7.39 5.39
C ILE A 280 -10.21 -7.36 6.70
N ASP A 281 -9.78 -8.17 7.66
CA ASP A 281 -10.37 -8.35 8.99
C ASP A 281 -9.64 -7.58 10.10
N ALA A 282 -8.57 -6.86 9.73
CA ALA A 282 -7.75 -6.13 10.70
C ALA A 282 -8.43 -4.90 11.32
N PHE A 283 -9.48 -4.37 10.71
CA PHE A 283 -10.07 -3.07 11.04
C PHE A 283 -11.54 -3.18 11.46
N GLU A 284 -12.03 -2.16 12.18
CA GLU A 284 -13.47 -2.02 12.46
C GLU A 284 -14.25 -1.97 11.14
N ARG A 285 -15.40 -2.65 11.06
CA ARG A 285 -16.26 -2.67 9.87
C ARG A 285 -17.59 -1.97 10.16
N VAL A 286 -18.04 -1.17 9.19
CA VAL A 286 -19.32 -0.48 9.17
C VAL A 286 -20.07 -0.86 7.90
#